data_AF-A0A7J4R5L6-F1
#
_entry.id   AF-A0A7J4R5L6-F1
#
_cell.length_a   1.000
_cell.length_b   1.000
_cell.length_c   1.000
_cell.angle_alpha   90.00
_cell.angle_beta   90.00
_cell.angle_gamma   90.00
#
_symmetry.space_group_name_H-M   'P 1'
#
loop_
_entity.id
_entity.type
_entity.pdbx_description
1 polymer ?
#
loop_
_entity_poly.entity_id
_entity_poly.type
_entity_poly.pdbx_seq_one_letter_code
_entity_poly.pdbx_strand_id
1 'polypeptide(L)'
;TDTLLQSSSSSLGWSMSKTSKIASDLYNKGYITYIRTDSTRTSSGARDVAREIILENYGEKYIGPGALGSDAKKSATNVQDAHEAIRPTDPKLVEPTDVDNDSTKLYRLIRCRFLSSQMSDSVRERREISASVDNSGLLVSGTASWRIHPGWEIASSEFLPVPRTHEPTFGLTVGSVWKIDEIEENPKMTTDETKPPRRYTESSIVKKMKSAGIGRPSTYVSTVLKLSDRKYITNDSGSLTPTENGILLWTEVAPIYNDQESEIELFSSEFTSDMEKQLDSVEDGMASGS
;
A
#
# COMPACT_ATOMS: atom_id res chain seq x y z
N THR A 1 -8.87 3.83 1.13
CA THR A 1 -8.22 5.13 0.76
C THR A 1 -6.73 5.11 0.98
N ASP A 2 -6.27 4.72 2.17
CA ASP A 2 -4.85 4.61 2.54
C ASP A 2 -4.02 3.81 1.53
N THR A 3 -4.54 2.67 1.06
CA THR A 3 -3.85 1.83 0.06
C THR A 3 -3.73 2.51 -1.31
N LEU A 4 -4.72 3.30 -1.72
CA LEU A 4 -4.62 4.12 -2.94
C LEU A 4 -3.51 5.17 -2.80
N LEU A 5 -3.49 5.92 -1.69
CA LEU A 5 -2.46 6.93 -1.42
C LEU A 5 -1.06 6.31 -1.41
N GLN A 6 -0.92 5.13 -0.79
CA GLN A 6 0.34 4.40 -0.77
C GLN A 6 0.77 3.95 -2.17
N SER A 7 -0.13 3.33 -2.94
CA SER A 7 0.18 2.87 -4.29
C SER A 7 0.52 4.02 -5.25
N SER A 8 -0.19 5.15 -5.17
CA SER A 8 0.14 6.34 -5.96
C SER A 8 1.49 6.93 -5.58
N SER A 9 1.85 6.90 -4.29
CA SER A 9 3.18 7.32 -3.83
C SER A 9 4.29 6.40 -4.37
N SER A 10 4.13 5.08 -4.27
CA SER A 10 5.17 4.12 -4.70
C SER A 10 5.28 3.98 -6.21
N SER A 11 4.15 3.98 -6.93
CA SER A 11 4.10 3.68 -8.36
C SER A 11 4.13 4.92 -9.24
N LEU A 12 3.64 6.06 -8.76
CA LEU A 12 3.56 7.31 -9.53
C LEU A 12 4.43 8.44 -8.97
N GLY A 13 4.99 8.27 -7.76
CA GLY A 13 5.77 9.31 -7.09
C GLY A 13 4.93 10.51 -6.66
N TRP A 14 3.61 10.34 -6.49
CA TRP A 14 2.72 11.46 -6.18
C TRP A 14 2.56 11.70 -4.68
N SER A 15 2.36 12.96 -4.31
CA SER A 15 1.92 13.33 -2.96
C SER A 15 0.48 12.91 -2.69
N MET A 16 0.12 12.82 -1.42
CA MET A 16 -1.26 12.49 -1.02
C MET A 16 -2.26 13.56 -1.47
N SER A 17 -1.86 14.82 -1.43
CA SER A 17 -2.69 15.94 -1.89
C SER A 17 -3.01 15.84 -3.38
N LYS A 18 -1.97 15.60 -4.21
CA LYS A 18 -2.16 15.39 -5.66
C LYS A 18 -3.07 14.20 -5.93
N THR A 19 -2.79 13.06 -5.30
CA THR A 19 -3.59 11.84 -5.46
C THR A 19 -5.06 12.05 -5.08
N SER A 20 -5.31 12.72 -3.94
CA SER A 20 -6.67 12.97 -3.45
C SER A 20 -7.44 13.91 -4.35
N LYS A 21 -6.79 14.95 -4.88
CA LYS A 21 -7.39 15.88 -5.84
C LYS A 21 -7.83 15.15 -7.12
N ILE A 22 -6.91 14.42 -7.74
CA ILE A 22 -7.18 13.69 -8.99
C ILE A 22 -8.23 12.60 -8.79
N ALA A 23 -8.17 11.87 -7.67
CA ALA A 23 -9.19 10.87 -7.34
C ALA A 23 -10.58 11.53 -7.16
N SER A 24 -10.64 12.71 -6.55
CA SER A 24 -11.89 13.46 -6.40
C SER A 24 -12.45 13.87 -7.76
N ASP A 25 -11.60 14.34 -8.67
CA ASP A 25 -11.98 14.71 -10.03
C ASP A 25 -12.50 13.51 -10.83
N LEU A 26 -11.83 12.34 -10.72
CA LEU A 26 -12.30 11.09 -11.33
C LEU A 26 -13.65 10.64 -10.78
N TYR A 27 -13.85 10.75 -9.45
CA TYR A 27 -15.13 10.42 -8.81
C TYR A 27 -16.25 11.37 -9.26
N ASN A 28 -16.01 12.67 -9.27
CA ASN A 28 -16.99 13.68 -9.69
C ASN A 28 -17.40 13.53 -11.16
N LYS A 29 -16.50 13.03 -12.00
CA LYS A 29 -16.78 12.68 -13.40
C LYS A 29 -17.41 11.29 -13.58
N GLY A 30 -17.59 10.53 -12.50
CA GLY A 30 -18.25 9.22 -12.51
C GLY A 30 -17.37 8.06 -12.99
N TYR A 31 -16.04 8.20 -13.02
CA TYR A 31 -15.14 7.14 -13.49
C TYR A 31 -14.77 6.12 -12.41
N ILE A 32 -14.79 6.53 -11.14
CA ILE A 32 -14.47 5.65 -9.99
C ILE A 32 -15.50 5.80 -8.88
N THR A 33 -15.58 4.80 -8.02
CA THR A 33 -16.40 4.83 -6.80
C THR A 33 -15.86 5.82 -5.77
N TYR A 34 -16.62 6.07 -4.70
CA TYR A 34 -16.30 7.05 -3.68
C TYR A 34 -14.91 6.84 -3.04
N ILE A 35 -14.11 7.91 -2.98
CA ILE A 35 -12.68 7.82 -2.67
C ILE A 35 -12.35 7.78 -1.19
N ARG A 36 -13.31 8.12 -0.30
CA ARG A 36 -13.13 8.10 1.16
C ARG A 36 -13.85 6.86 1.70
N THR A 37 -13.12 5.76 1.69
CA THR A 37 -13.62 4.43 2.05
C THR A 37 -12.50 3.68 2.74
N ASP A 38 -12.82 3.04 3.86
CA ASP A 38 -11.99 2.05 4.53
C ASP A 38 -12.32 0.62 4.06
N SER A 39 -13.46 0.44 3.39
CA SER A 39 -13.87 -0.84 2.81
C SER A 39 -13.00 -1.28 1.63
N THR A 40 -12.77 -2.60 1.55
CA THR A 40 -12.19 -3.29 0.39
C THR A 40 -13.19 -4.21 -0.31
N ARG A 41 -14.46 -4.18 0.11
CA ARG A 41 -15.57 -4.92 -0.51
C ARG A 41 -15.85 -4.44 -1.93
N THR A 42 -16.21 -5.37 -2.81
CA THR A 42 -16.66 -5.07 -4.19
C THR A 42 -17.97 -5.78 -4.50
N SER A 43 -18.84 -5.12 -5.27
CA SER A 43 -20.12 -5.67 -5.73
C SER A 43 -19.94 -6.92 -6.58
N SER A 44 -20.92 -7.84 -6.53
CA SER A 44 -20.90 -9.04 -7.37
C SER A 44 -20.86 -8.70 -8.86
N GLY A 45 -21.72 -7.79 -9.32
CA GLY A 45 -21.78 -7.40 -10.73
C GLY A 45 -20.45 -6.86 -11.26
N ALA A 46 -19.73 -6.04 -10.48
CA ALA A 46 -18.41 -5.57 -10.89
C ALA A 46 -17.38 -6.71 -10.97
N ARG A 47 -17.44 -7.68 -10.06
CA ARG A 47 -16.57 -8.86 -10.08
C ARG A 47 -16.86 -9.77 -11.27
N ASP A 48 -18.12 -9.94 -11.65
CA ASP A 48 -18.52 -10.73 -12.81
C ASP A 48 -17.95 -10.11 -14.10
N VAL A 49 -18.09 -8.79 -14.26
CA VAL A 49 -17.47 -8.05 -15.38
C VAL A 49 -15.95 -8.17 -15.36
N ALA A 50 -15.29 -8.09 -14.20
CA ALA A 50 -13.85 -8.28 -14.11
C ALA A 50 -13.43 -9.69 -14.57
N ARG A 51 -14.19 -10.73 -14.20
CA ARG A 51 -13.94 -12.11 -14.64
C ARG A 51 -14.09 -12.27 -16.15
N GLU A 52 -15.10 -11.65 -16.76
CA GLU A 52 -15.25 -11.60 -18.23
C GLU A 52 -13.99 -11.00 -18.88
N ILE A 53 -13.58 -9.82 -18.44
CA ILE A 53 -12.39 -9.12 -18.96
C ILE A 53 -11.13 -9.98 -18.81
N ILE A 54 -10.98 -10.67 -17.68
CA ILE A 54 -9.80 -11.52 -17.42
C ILE A 54 -9.82 -12.75 -18.34
N LEU A 55 -10.99 -13.37 -18.50
CA LEU A 55 -11.16 -14.54 -19.35
C LEU A 55 -10.86 -14.20 -20.82
N GLU A 56 -11.39 -13.07 -21.31
CA GLU A 56 -11.22 -12.62 -22.69
C GLU A 56 -9.77 -12.21 -23.00
N ASN A 57 -9.12 -11.47 -22.09
CA ASN A 57 -7.81 -10.87 -22.38
C ASN A 57 -6.62 -11.74 -21.96
N TYR A 58 -6.77 -12.59 -20.95
CA TYR A 58 -5.66 -13.37 -20.38
C TYR A 58 -5.90 -14.89 -20.42
N GLY A 59 -7.16 -15.31 -20.42
CA GLY A 59 -7.56 -16.72 -20.47
C GLY A 59 -7.84 -17.34 -19.11
N GLU A 60 -8.42 -18.53 -19.12
CA GLU A 60 -8.99 -19.23 -17.95
C GLU A 60 -7.98 -19.44 -16.81
N LYS A 61 -6.71 -19.71 -17.13
CA LYS A 61 -5.64 -19.93 -16.13
C LYS A 61 -5.32 -18.71 -15.26
N TYR A 62 -5.83 -17.53 -15.60
CA TYR A 62 -5.65 -16.30 -14.81
C TYR A 62 -6.85 -15.95 -13.95
N ILE A 63 -7.94 -16.73 -14.01
CA ILE A 63 -9.10 -16.54 -13.17
C ILE A 63 -8.78 -17.02 -11.76
N GLY A 64 -8.91 -16.12 -10.77
CA GLY A 64 -8.69 -16.44 -9.36
C GLY A 64 -10.00 -16.73 -8.61
N PRO A 65 -9.90 -17.13 -7.33
CA PRO A 65 -11.06 -17.21 -6.45
C PRO A 65 -11.70 -15.84 -6.19
N GLY A 66 -10.99 -14.75 -6.46
CA GLY A 66 -11.41 -13.38 -6.19
C GLY A 66 -11.15 -12.98 -4.74
N ALA A 67 -10.41 -11.89 -4.54
CA ALA A 67 -10.24 -11.28 -3.24
C ALA A 67 -11.45 -10.38 -2.94
N LEU A 68 -12.17 -10.70 -1.87
CA LEU A 68 -13.30 -9.89 -1.39
C LEU A 68 -12.88 -8.81 -0.38
N GLY A 69 -11.66 -8.88 0.15
CA GLY A 69 -11.23 -8.06 1.29
C GLY A 69 -11.33 -8.79 2.63
N SER A 70 -10.61 -8.30 3.65
CA SER A 70 -10.68 -8.83 5.02
C SER A 70 -11.94 -8.36 5.76
N ASP A 71 -12.45 -7.19 5.41
CA ASP A 71 -13.69 -6.59 5.87
C ASP A 71 -14.93 -7.30 5.31
N ALA A 72 -14.89 -7.81 4.07
CA ALA A 72 -16.00 -8.61 3.53
C ALA A 72 -16.22 -9.96 4.25
N LYS A 73 -15.27 -10.41 5.09
CA LYS A 73 -15.41 -11.59 5.95
C LYS A 73 -15.87 -11.25 7.37
N LYS A 74 -15.80 -9.98 7.79
CA LYS A 74 -16.35 -9.52 9.07
C LYS A 74 -17.85 -9.36 8.89
N SER A 75 -18.60 -9.90 9.84
CA SER A 75 -20.04 -10.14 9.76
C SER A 75 -20.87 -8.94 9.34
N ALA A 76 -21.96 -9.25 8.63
CA ALA A 76 -23.05 -8.38 8.19
C ALA A 76 -23.89 -7.79 9.35
N THR A 77 -23.26 -7.24 10.38
CA THR A 77 -23.94 -6.68 11.56
C THR A 77 -24.17 -5.17 11.50
N ASN A 78 -23.44 -4.43 10.66
CA ASN A 78 -23.79 -3.04 10.33
C ASN A 78 -24.25 -2.96 8.87
N VAL A 79 -25.57 -3.08 8.68
CA VAL A 79 -26.28 -2.96 7.38
C VAL A 79 -26.14 -1.54 6.77
N GLN A 80 -25.48 -0.61 7.47
CA GLN A 80 -25.18 0.74 7.00
C GLN A 80 -23.86 0.88 6.22
N ASP A 81 -23.03 -0.16 6.12
CA ASP A 81 -21.74 -0.09 5.41
C ASP A 81 -21.91 -0.16 3.87
N ALA A 82 -22.51 0.90 3.33
CA ALA A 82 -22.73 1.13 1.90
C ALA A 82 -21.44 1.48 1.15
N HIS A 83 -20.28 1.50 1.82
CA HIS A 83 -19.03 1.87 1.20
C HIS A 83 -18.44 0.69 0.43
N GLU A 84 -18.11 0.95 -0.83
CA GLU A 84 -17.42 0.01 -1.70
C GLU A 84 -15.94 0.40 -1.76
N ALA A 85 -15.07 -0.54 -2.13
CA ALA A 85 -13.69 -0.26 -2.49
C ALA A 85 -13.61 0.78 -3.61
N ILE A 86 -12.50 1.51 -3.67
CA ILE A 86 -12.19 2.40 -4.79
C ILE A 86 -11.87 1.54 -6.02
N ARG A 87 -12.76 1.57 -7.02
CA ARG A 87 -12.66 0.82 -8.27
C ARG A 87 -13.28 1.62 -9.43
N PRO A 88 -13.04 1.22 -10.70
CA PRO A 88 -13.78 1.79 -11.82
C PRO A 88 -15.28 1.55 -11.66
N THR A 89 -16.10 2.55 -12.01
CA THR A 89 -17.56 2.41 -12.10
C THR A 89 -17.93 1.45 -13.23
N ASP A 90 -17.29 1.60 -14.40
CA ASP A 90 -17.31 0.66 -15.52
C ASP A 90 -15.92 0.02 -15.71
N PRO A 91 -15.72 -1.25 -15.33
CA PRO A 91 -14.45 -1.95 -15.55
C PRO A 91 -14.09 -2.17 -17.03
N LYS A 92 -15.06 -2.15 -17.95
CA LYS A 92 -14.82 -2.35 -19.39
C LYS A 92 -14.10 -1.15 -20.01
N LEU A 93 -14.33 0.05 -19.49
CA LEU A 93 -13.60 1.25 -19.87
C LEU A 93 -12.10 1.10 -19.54
N VAL A 94 -11.25 1.07 -20.57
CA VAL A 94 -9.79 0.91 -20.40
C VAL A 94 -9.16 2.22 -19.93
N GLU A 95 -9.57 3.35 -20.51
CA GLU A 95 -9.11 4.69 -20.16
C GLU A 95 -10.24 5.72 -20.34
N PRO A 96 -10.35 6.71 -19.44
CA PRO A 96 -11.26 7.85 -19.59
C PRO A 96 -10.84 8.77 -20.76
N THR A 97 -11.82 9.28 -21.52
CA THR A 97 -11.57 10.11 -22.71
C THR A 97 -11.46 11.60 -22.42
N ASP A 98 -12.14 12.09 -21.38
CA ASP A 98 -12.28 13.54 -21.09
C ASP A 98 -11.52 13.96 -19.82
N VAL A 99 -10.29 13.48 -19.67
CA VAL A 99 -9.44 13.79 -18.52
C VAL A 99 -7.98 14.02 -18.94
N ASP A 100 -7.19 14.60 -18.03
CA ASP A 100 -5.76 14.80 -18.26
C ASP A 100 -4.95 13.50 -18.08
N ASN A 101 -3.69 13.53 -18.51
CA ASN A 101 -2.79 12.36 -18.46
C ASN A 101 -2.61 11.81 -17.04
N ASP A 102 -2.58 12.67 -16.02
CA ASP A 102 -2.46 12.21 -14.64
C ASP A 102 -3.77 11.51 -14.20
N SER A 103 -4.95 12.04 -14.50
CA SER A 103 -6.21 11.33 -14.24
C SER A 103 -6.28 9.98 -14.93
N THR A 104 -5.83 9.88 -16.18
CA THR A 104 -5.74 8.59 -16.91
C THR A 104 -4.79 7.61 -16.21
N LYS A 105 -3.60 8.06 -15.78
CA LYS A 105 -2.65 7.21 -15.03
C LYS A 105 -3.23 6.71 -13.71
N LEU A 106 -3.91 7.58 -12.95
CA LEU A 106 -4.53 7.17 -11.68
C LEU A 106 -5.66 6.18 -11.91
N TYR A 107 -6.49 6.42 -12.93
CA TYR A 107 -7.54 5.50 -13.32
C TYR A 107 -6.98 4.12 -13.70
N ARG A 108 -5.91 4.07 -14.52
CA ARG A 108 -5.24 2.81 -14.89
C ARG A 108 -4.70 2.07 -13.67
N LEU A 109 -4.09 2.79 -12.71
CA LEU A 109 -3.63 2.20 -11.45
C LEU A 109 -4.77 1.60 -10.63
N ILE A 110 -5.91 2.29 -10.53
CA ILE A 110 -7.11 1.80 -9.83
C ILE A 110 -7.69 0.58 -10.56
N ARG A 111 -7.82 0.66 -11.88
CA ARG A 111 -8.37 -0.41 -12.72
C ARG A 111 -7.51 -1.66 -12.68
N CYS A 112 -6.19 -1.54 -12.82
CA CYS A 112 -5.29 -2.68 -12.77
C CYS A 112 -5.34 -3.36 -11.39
N ARG A 113 -5.43 -2.57 -10.31
CA ARG A 113 -5.57 -3.10 -8.94
C ARG A 113 -6.88 -3.86 -8.76
N PHE A 114 -7.98 -3.33 -9.29
CA PHE A 114 -9.29 -3.99 -9.27
C PHE A 114 -9.26 -5.31 -10.05
N LEU A 115 -8.77 -5.34 -11.29
CA LEU A 115 -8.65 -6.58 -12.07
C LEU A 115 -7.74 -7.60 -11.39
N SER A 116 -6.56 -7.16 -10.93
CA SER A 116 -5.59 -8.00 -10.21
C SER A 116 -6.20 -8.70 -9.01
N SER A 117 -7.13 -8.05 -8.31
CA SER A 117 -7.82 -8.64 -7.15
C SER A 117 -8.69 -9.85 -7.50
N GLN A 118 -9.08 -10.00 -8.78
CA GLN A 118 -9.93 -11.09 -9.27
C GLN A 118 -9.13 -12.19 -9.99
N MET A 119 -7.81 -12.04 -10.08
CA MET A 119 -6.92 -12.95 -10.82
C MET A 119 -6.30 -14.02 -9.92
N SER A 120 -5.75 -15.06 -10.56
CA SER A 120 -4.98 -16.11 -9.89
C SER A 120 -3.68 -15.56 -9.28
N ASP A 121 -3.11 -16.29 -8.34
CA ASP A 121 -1.81 -15.94 -7.76
C ASP A 121 -0.68 -15.94 -8.79
N SER A 122 0.28 -15.04 -8.59
CA SER A 122 1.58 -15.11 -9.27
C SER A 122 2.42 -16.21 -8.63
N VAL A 123 2.97 -17.10 -9.45
CA VAL A 123 3.76 -18.26 -8.98
C VAL A 123 5.20 -18.09 -9.38
N ARG A 124 6.10 -18.31 -8.42
CA ARG A 124 7.55 -18.23 -8.61
C ARG A 124 8.19 -19.52 -8.15
N GLU A 125 9.24 -19.92 -8.85
CA GLU A 125 10.18 -20.88 -8.32
C GLU A 125 11.22 -20.13 -7.50
N ARG A 126 11.57 -20.68 -6.33
CA ARG A 126 12.63 -20.18 -5.46
C ARG A 126 13.49 -21.36 -5.05
N ARG A 127 14.80 -21.26 -5.29
CA ARG A 127 15.79 -22.21 -4.81
C ARG A 127 16.69 -21.54 -3.80
N GLU A 128 16.82 -22.15 -2.64
CA GLU A 128 17.80 -21.79 -1.64
C GLU A 128 19.04 -22.63 -1.87
N ILE A 129 20.19 -21.96 -1.87
CA ILE A 129 21.46 -22.55 -2.24
C ILE A 129 22.34 -22.53 -0.99
N SER A 130 22.94 -23.68 -0.70
CA SER A 130 24.07 -23.79 0.21
C SER A 130 25.22 -24.47 -0.55
N ALA A 131 26.38 -23.81 -0.57
CA ALA A 131 27.55 -24.28 -1.30
C ALA A 131 28.80 -24.18 -0.40
N SER A 132 29.74 -25.10 -0.57
CA SER A 132 31.07 -25.04 0.02
C SER A 132 32.05 -24.43 -0.95
N VAL A 133 33.04 -23.70 -0.44
CA VAL A 133 34.15 -23.19 -1.25
C VAL A 133 35.37 -24.08 -1.04
N ASP A 134 35.87 -24.66 -2.14
CA ASP A 134 37.02 -25.55 -2.15
C ASP A 134 38.21 -24.96 -1.39
N ASN A 135 38.86 -25.79 -0.56
CA ASN A 135 40.05 -25.45 0.22
C ASN A 135 39.92 -24.27 1.20
N SER A 136 38.71 -23.77 1.48
CA SER A 136 38.48 -22.67 2.43
C SER A 136 37.73 -23.10 3.70
N GLY A 137 36.95 -24.19 3.63
CA GLY A 137 36.02 -24.58 4.69
C GLY A 137 34.83 -23.62 4.87
N LEU A 138 34.69 -22.60 4.01
CA LEU A 138 33.60 -21.63 4.07
C LEU A 138 32.33 -22.19 3.44
N LEU A 139 31.19 -21.81 4.03
CA LEU A 139 29.86 -22.02 3.48
C LEU A 139 29.33 -20.71 2.93
N VAL A 140 28.80 -20.75 1.71
CA VAL A 140 28.15 -19.64 1.04
C VAL A 140 26.68 -19.98 0.86
N SER A 141 25.82 -19.01 1.11
CA SER A 141 24.38 -19.13 0.88
C SER A 141 23.94 -18.22 -0.25
N GLY A 142 22.89 -18.62 -0.95
CA GLY A 142 22.35 -17.86 -2.07
C GLY A 142 20.88 -18.16 -2.28
N THR A 143 20.26 -17.37 -3.15
CA THR A 143 18.89 -17.61 -3.59
C THR A 143 18.79 -17.34 -5.08
N ALA A 144 18.16 -18.26 -5.81
CA ALA A 144 17.68 -18.04 -7.16
C ALA A 144 16.15 -17.99 -7.16
N SER A 145 15.54 -17.03 -7.85
CA SER A 145 14.09 -17.00 -8.03
C SER A 145 13.68 -16.39 -9.36
N TRP A 146 12.69 -17.01 -10.01
CA TRP A 146 12.08 -16.55 -11.26
C TRP A 146 10.59 -16.86 -11.24
N ARG A 147 9.83 -16.05 -11.98
CA ARG A 147 8.37 -16.17 -12.10
C ARG A 147 8.03 -17.19 -13.17
N ILE A 148 7.21 -18.18 -12.82
CA ILE A 148 6.78 -19.26 -13.72
C ILE A 148 5.32 -19.09 -14.16
N HIS A 149 4.49 -18.40 -13.38
CA HIS A 149 3.15 -17.96 -13.77
C HIS A 149 2.93 -16.51 -13.35
N PRO A 150 2.58 -15.58 -14.26
CA PRO A 150 2.40 -14.18 -13.89
C PRO A 150 1.24 -13.92 -12.92
N GLY A 151 0.15 -14.70 -13.02
CA GLY A 151 -1.07 -14.45 -12.26
C GLY A 151 -1.54 -13.00 -12.37
N TRP A 152 -1.95 -12.42 -11.25
CA TRP A 152 -2.40 -11.03 -11.13
C TRP A 152 -1.37 -9.98 -11.59
N GLU A 153 -0.06 -10.28 -11.60
CA GLU A 153 0.97 -9.30 -11.99
C GLU A 153 0.82 -8.85 -13.45
N ILE A 154 0.18 -9.66 -14.32
CA ILE A 154 0.00 -9.32 -15.73
C ILE A 154 -0.93 -8.13 -15.95
N ALA A 155 -1.97 -7.97 -15.11
CA ALA A 155 -2.87 -6.82 -15.21
C ALA A 155 -2.22 -5.53 -14.71
N SER A 156 -1.24 -5.64 -13.81
CA SER A 156 -0.53 -4.51 -13.18
C SER A 156 0.89 -4.29 -13.74
N SER A 157 1.24 -4.90 -14.86
CA SER A 157 2.63 -4.92 -15.37
C SER A 157 3.21 -3.53 -15.65
N GLU A 158 2.35 -2.54 -15.96
CA GLU A 158 2.73 -1.14 -16.14
C GLU A 158 3.35 -0.52 -14.88
N PHE A 159 2.87 -0.92 -13.70
CA PHE A 159 3.24 -0.32 -12.41
C PHE A 159 4.15 -1.21 -11.57
N LEU A 160 4.64 -2.32 -12.14
CA LEU A 160 5.49 -3.30 -11.48
C LEU A 160 6.86 -3.37 -12.17
N PRO A 161 7.92 -3.69 -11.41
CA PRO A 161 9.22 -3.95 -12.01
C PRO A 161 9.16 -5.19 -12.90
N VAL A 162 9.96 -5.20 -13.97
CA VAL A 162 10.10 -6.34 -14.87
C VAL A 162 10.74 -7.51 -14.11
N PRO A 163 10.06 -8.66 -13.95
CA PRO A 163 10.61 -9.78 -13.20
C PRO A 163 11.46 -10.70 -14.08
N ARG A 164 12.37 -11.44 -13.44
CA ARG A 164 13.01 -12.60 -14.06
C ARG A 164 11.98 -13.70 -14.29
N THR A 165 11.95 -14.25 -15.51
CA THR A 165 10.96 -15.26 -15.96
C THR A 165 11.58 -16.59 -16.35
N HIS A 166 12.91 -16.67 -16.36
CA HIS A 166 13.64 -17.87 -16.77
C HIS A 166 14.54 -18.32 -15.62
N GLU A 167 14.70 -19.63 -15.51
CA GLU A 167 15.72 -20.23 -14.64
C GLU A 167 17.10 -19.65 -15.02
N PRO A 168 17.94 -19.32 -14.03
CA PRO A 168 19.31 -18.95 -14.32
C PRO A 168 20.04 -20.03 -15.11
N THR A 169 20.94 -19.61 -16.00
CA THR A 169 21.66 -20.54 -16.89
C THR A 169 22.76 -21.33 -16.18
N PHE A 170 23.17 -20.92 -14.98
CA PHE A 170 24.11 -21.68 -14.17
C PHE A 170 23.44 -22.88 -13.53
N GLY A 171 24.16 -24.00 -13.40
CA GLY A 171 23.62 -25.23 -12.82
C GLY A 171 23.15 -25.01 -11.38
N LEU A 172 21.87 -25.27 -11.11
CA LEU A 172 21.23 -25.11 -9.81
C LEU A 172 20.92 -26.46 -9.13
N THR A 173 21.46 -27.56 -9.65
CA THR A 173 21.29 -28.91 -9.10
C THR A 173 22.39 -29.22 -8.09
N VAL A 174 22.10 -30.13 -7.14
CA VAL A 174 23.09 -30.61 -6.19
C VAL A 174 24.29 -31.20 -6.94
N GLY A 175 25.50 -30.79 -6.54
CA GLY A 175 26.75 -31.17 -7.21
C GLY A 175 27.17 -30.25 -8.35
N SER A 176 26.36 -29.23 -8.69
CA SER A 176 26.80 -28.16 -9.59
C SER A 176 28.02 -27.45 -9.00
N VAL A 177 29.04 -27.24 -9.84
CA VAL A 177 30.26 -26.51 -9.47
C VAL A 177 30.26 -25.18 -10.21
N TRP A 178 30.46 -24.09 -9.47
CA TRP A 178 30.57 -22.76 -10.03
C TRP A 178 32.00 -22.26 -9.95
N LYS A 179 32.45 -21.60 -11.01
CA LYS A 179 33.69 -20.85 -10.96
C LYS A 179 33.41 -19.53 -10.26
N ILE A 180 34.30 -19.14 -9.37
CA ILE A 180 34.34 -17.77 -8.89
C ILE A 180 35.07 -17.00 -9.99
N ASP A 181 34.30 -16.28 -10.81
CA ASP A 181 34.87 -15.45 -11.86
C ASP A 181 35.65 -14.32 -11.20
N GLU A 182 36.97 -14.26 -11.40
CA GLU A 182 37.83 -13.16 -10.91
C GLU A 182 37.62 -11.91 -11.77
N ILE A 183 36.50 -11.24 -11.58
CA ILE A 183 36.20 -9.94 -12.17
C ILE A 183 36.18 -8.86 -11.08
N GLU A 184 36.30 -7.59 -11.47
CA GLU A 184 36.42 -6.46 -10.53
C GLU A 184 35.33 -6.43 -9.44
N GLU A 185 34.15 -6.98 -9.73
CA GLU A 185 32.99 -6.99 -8.84
C GLU A 185 32.61 -8.38 -8.29
N ASN A 186 33.44 -9.42 -8.47
CA ASN A 186 33.18 -10.76 -7.94
C ASN A 186 34.50 -11.53 -7.66
N PRO A 187 34.77 -12.03 -6.45
CA PRO A 187 34.05 -11.77 -5.21
C PRO A 187 34.36 -10.35 -4.70
N LYS A 188 33.34 -9.63 -4.23
CA LYS A 188 33.48 -8.28 -3.65
C LYS A 188 33.33 -8.32 -2.14
N MET A 189 34.34 -7.86 -1.42
CA MET A 189 34.20 -7.63 0.02
C MET A 189 33.39 -6.36 0.23
N THR A 190 32.29 -6.47 0.98
CA THR A 190 31.43 -5.35 1.35
C THR A 190 31.40 -5.20 2.86
N THR A 191 31.57 -3.99 3.35
CA THR A 191 31.29 -3.62 4.74
C THR A 191 29.96 -2.86 4.76
N ASP A 192 29.07 -3.22 5.68
CA ASP A 192 27.78 -2.54 5.86
C ASP A 192 27.61 -2.14 7.33
N GLU A 193 26.80 -1.11 7.56
CA GLU A 193 26.50 -0.60 8.89
C GLU A 193 24.99 -0.61 9.13
N THR A 194 24.59 -0.79 10.39
CA THR A 194 23.19 -0.69 10.77
C THR A 194 22.69 0.74 10.54
N LYS A 195 21.57 0.87 9.82
CA LYS A 195 20.94 2.16 9.57
C LYS A 195 19.91 2.48 10.66
N PRO A 196 19.76 3.74 11.06
CA PRO A 196 18.69 4.12 11.98
C PRO A 196 17.31 3.86 11.34
N PRO A 197 16.23 3.81 12.14
CA PRO A 197 14.87 3.70 11.63
C PRO A 197 14.58 4.78 10.57
N ARG A 198 13.96 4.38 9.47
CA ARG A 198 13.59 5.33 8.40
C ARG A 198 12.54 6.31 8.92
N ARG A 199 12.66 7.57 8.49
CA ARG A 199 11.59 8.56 8.71
C ARG A 199 10.30 8.14 8.02
N TYR A 200 9.19 8.67 8.51
CA TYR A 200 7.90 8.48 7.86
C TYR A 200 7.86 9.25 6.53
N THR A 201 7.19 8.69 5.54
CA THR A 201 6.70 9.40 4.37
C THR A 201 5.25 9.79 4.63
N GLU A 202 4.69 10.63 3.77
CA GLU A 202 3.25 10.90 3.73
C GLU A 202 2.39 9.61 3.76
N SER A 203 2.74 8.62 2.95
CA SER A 203 2.00 7.35 2.89
C SER A 203 2.23 6.47 4.11
N SER A 204 3.44 6.42 4.67
CA SER A 204 3.73 5.56 5.82
C SER A 204 3.22 6.14 7.14
N ILE A 205 3.13 7.48 7.28
CA ILE A 205 2.47 8.08 8.46
C ILE A 205 0.97 7.80 8.46
N VAL A 206 0.28 7.87 7.31
CA VAL A 206 -1.14 7.50 7.20
C VAL A 206 -1.36 6.02 7.54
N LYS A 207 -0.46 5.13 7.10
CA LYS A 207 -0.50 3.71 7.49
C LYS A 207 -0.34 3.54 9.01
N LYS A 208 0.55 4.30 9.64
CA LYS A 208 0.76 4.27 11.09
C LYS A 208 -0.46 4.79 11.85
N MET A 209 -1.04 5.91 11.40
CA MET A 209 -2.29 6.47 11.93
C MET A 209 -3.42 5.44 11.90
N LYS A 210 -3.68 4.83 10.74
CA LYS A 210 -4.70 3.77 10.59
C LYS A 210 -4.45 2.58 11.52
N SER A 211 -3.19 2.13 11.61
CA SER A 211 -2.83 1.00 12.47
C SER A 211 -2.97 1.31 13.96
N ALA A 212 -2.86 2.59 14.34
CA ALA A 212 -3.08 3.08 15.69
C ALA A 212 -4.54 3.45 15.97
N GLY A 213 -5.46 3.29 14.99
CA GLY A 213 -6.87 3.69 15.15
C GLY A 213 -7.10 5.20 15.18
N ILE A 214 -6.13 6.00 14.70
CA ILE A 214 -6.17 7.46 14.69
C ILE A 214 -6.55 7.95 13.29
N GLY A 215 -7.58 8.78 13.22
CA GLY A 215 -8.08 9.34 11.97
C GLY A 215 -8.87 8.36 11.10
N ARG A 216 -9.50 8.91 10.07
CA ARG A 216 -10.42 8.24 9.14
C ARG A 216 -10.03 8.57 7.69
N PRO A 217 -10.56 7.85 6.69
CA PRO A 217 -10.36 8.18 5.26
C PRO A 217 -10.61 9.65 4.91
N SER A 218 -11.52 10.32 5.64
CA SER A 218 -11.83 11.73 5.51
C SER A 218 -10.79 12.67 6.12
N THR A 219 -10.02 12.23 7.14
CA THR A 219 -9.14 13.10 7.92
C THR A 219 -7.66 12.89 7.64
N TYR A 220 -7.20 11.70 7.23
CA TYR A 220 -5.77 11.38 7.03
C TYR A 220 -4.98 12.46 6.29
N VAL A 221 -5.46 12.83 5.09
CA VAL A 221 -4.77 13.81 4.23
C VAL A 221 -4.80 15.20 4.86
N SER A 222 -5.95 15.60 5.41
CA SER A 222 -6.11 16.91 6.05
C SER A 222 -5.22 17.07 7.30
N THR A 223 -5.01 16.00 8.07
CA THR A 223 -4.17 16.02 9.27
C THR A 223 -2.71 16.25 8.89
N VAL A 224 -2.18 15.49 7.93
CA VAL A 224 -0.79 15.65 7.47
C VAL A 224 -0.57 17.02 6.83
N LEU A 225 -1.53 17.49 6.03
CA LEU A 225 -1.46 18.83 5.43
C LEU A 225 -1.46 19.93 6.49
N LYS A 226 -2.33 19.86 7.51
CA LYS A 226 -2.36 20.84 8.61
C LYS A 226 -1.02 20.92 9.36
N LEU A 227 -0.37 19.77 9.58
CA LEU A 227 0.95 19.75 10.22
C LEU A 227 2.01 20.45 9.35
N SER A 228 1.95 20.25 8.04
CA SER A 228 2.87 20.89 7.08
C SER A 228 2.58 22.39 6.93
N ASP A 229 1.31 22.78 6.77
CA ASP A 229 0.87 24.18 6.62
C ASP A 229 1.21 25.02 7.84
N ARG A 230 1.08 24.44 9.04
CA ARG A 230 1.49 25.07 10.32
C ARG A 230 2.98 24.97 10.60
N LYS A 231 3.77 24.42 9.66
CA LYS A 231 5.23 24.30 9.74
C LYS A 231 5.73 23.50 10.95
N TYR A 232 4.97 22.50 11.40
CA TYR A 232 5.42 21.54 12.41
C TYR A 232 6.25 20.41 11.79
N ILE A 233 6.01 20.12 10.51
CA ILE A 233 6.77 19.16 9.73
C ILE A 233 7.17 19.77 8.38
N THR A 234 8.28 19.29 7.83
CA THR A 234 8.69 19.54 6.44
C THR A 234 8.79 18.21 5.70
N ASN A 235 8.59 18.25 4.39
CA ASN A 235 8.80 17.11 3.51
C ASN A 235 10.13 17.34 2.75
N ASP A 236 11.16 16.59 3.12
CA ASP A 236 12.44 16.57 2.43
C ASP A 236 12.56 15.28 1.64
N SER A 237 12.51 15.40 0.30
CA SER A 237 12.71 14.28 -0.62
C SER A 237 11.79 13.07 -0.32
N GLY A 238 10.55 13.34 0.11
CA GLY A 238 9.56 12.34 0.47
C GLY A 238 9.55 11.93 1.95
N SER A 239 10.55 12.35 2.73
CA SER A 239 10.65 12.08 4.16
C SER A 239 10.11 13.24 4.99
N LEU A 240 9.18 12.95 5.89
CA LEU A 240 8.63 13.88 6.86
C LEU A 240 9.62 14.07 8.02
N THR A 241 10.05 15.31 8.24
CA THR A 241 10.98 15.69 9.30
C THR A 241 10.31 16.72 10.21
N PRO A 242 10.35 16.55 11.55
CA PRO A 242 9.83 17.55 12.46
C PRO A 242 10.70 18.81 12.41
N THR A 243 10.07 19.98 12.43
CA THR A 243 10.77 21.27 12.57
C THR A 243 11.09 21.55 14.03
N GLU A 244 11.90 22.57 14.31
CA GLU A 244 12.13 23.05 15.69
C GLU A 244 10.81 23.36 16.41
N ASN A 245 9.86 24.02 15.73
CA ASN A 245 8.53 24.29 16.27
C ASN A 245 7.72 23.01 16.52
N GLY A 246 7.85 22.00 15.66
CA GLY A 246 7.19 20.70 15.84
C GLY A 246 7.74 19.94 17.05
N ILE A 247 9.06 19.97 17.23
CA ILE A 247 9.74 19.38 18.39
C ILE A 247 9.30 20.11 19.66
N LEU A 248 9.40 21.45 19.68
CA LEU A 248 9.01 22.27 20.83
C LEU A 248 7.54 22.04 21.23
N LEU A 249 6.63 21.98 20.26
CA LEU A 249 5.21 21.70 20.52
C LEU A 249 5.05 20.35 21.23
N TRP A 250 5.75 19.31 20.77
CA TRP A 250 5.64 17.97 21.33
C TRP A 250 6.34 17.81 22.69
N THR A 251 7.53 18.40 22.86
CA THR A 251 8.33 18.20 24.08
C THR A 251 7.98 19.15 25.21
N GLU A 252 7.53 20.38 24.90
CA GLU A 252 7.27 21.40 25.92
C GLU A 252 5.79 21.73 26.08
N VAL A 253 5.05 21.85 24.97
CA VAL A 253 3.65 22.34 25.02
C VAL A 253 2.66 21.22 25.31
N ALA A 254 2.78 20.07 24.62
CA ALA A 254 1.88 18.94 24.81
C ALA A 254 1.82 18.44 26.26
N PRO A 255 2.95 18.33 27.01
CA PRO A 255 2.90 17.91 28.41
C PRO A 255 2.15 18.87 29.35
N ILE A 256 2.01 20.15 29.02
CA ILE A 256 1.28 21.13 29.86
C ILE A 256 -0.21 20.80 29.94
N TYR A 257 -0.77 20.15 28.90
CA TYR A 257 -2.17 19.76 28.87
C TYR A 257 -2.43 18.36 29.43
N ASN A 258 -1.38 17.61 29.77
CA ASN A 258 -1.53 16.37 30.51
C ASN A 258 -1.74 16.74 31.98
N ASP A 259 -2.95 16.55 32.46
CA ASP A 259 -3.30 16.82 33.84
C ASP A 259 -2.63 15.78 34.75
N GLN A 260 -1.81 16.26 35.68
CA GLN A 260 -1.08 15.43 36.63
C GLN A 260 -2.02 14.72 37.62
N GLU A 261 -3.24 15.22 37.81
CA GLU A 261 -4.21 14.67 38.77
C GLU A 261 -5.12 13.58 38.18
N SER A 262 -5.45 13.65 36.89
CA SER A 262 -6.39 12.71 36.25
C SER A 262 -5.75 11.48 35.59
N GLU A 263 -4.41 11.36 35.56
CA GLU A 263 -3.67 10.31 34.83
C GLU A 263 -4.01 10.22 33.33
N ILE A 264 -4.70 11.22 32.76
CA ILE A 264 -5.12 11.22 31.35
C ILE A 264 -4.02 11.84 30.48
N GLU A 265 -3.44 11.02 29.60
CA GLU A 265 -2.51 11.47 28.57
C GLU A 265 -3.27 11.86 27.30
N LEU A 266 -3.66 13.14 27.21
CA LEU A 266 -4.54 13.69 26.16
C LEU A 266 -4.00 13.48 24.73
N PHE A 267 -2.68 13.51 24.58
CA PHE A 267 -2.00 13.38 23.28
C PHE A 267 -1.50 11.96 22.98
N SER A 268 -1.89 10.97 23.81
CA SER A 268 -1.57 9.57 23.54
C SER A 268 -2.34 9.03 22.33
N SER A 269 -1.76 8.02 21.67
CA SER A 269 -2.42 7.33 20.56
C SER A 269 -3.70 6.63 21.00
N GLU A 270 -3.67 6.07 22.20
CA GLU A 270 -4.71 5.28 22.83
C GLU A 270 -5.93 6.16 23.12
N PHE A 271 -5.73 7.30 23.79
CA PHE A 271 -6.80 8.26 24.07
C PHE A 271 -7.46 8.76 22.77
N THR A 272 -6.64 9.11 21.77
CA THR A 272 -7.15 9.57 20.47
C THR A 272 -7.93 8.48 19.75
N SER A 273 -7.45 7.24 19.76
CA SER A 273 -8.16 6.11 19.15
C SER A 273 -9.48 5.81 19.85
N ASP A 274 -9.54 5.94 21.18
CA ASP A 274 -10.76 5.68 21.93
C ASP A 274 -11.81 6.77 21.70
N MET A 275 -11.41 8.05 21.63
CA MET A 275 -12.30 9.13 21.21
C MET A 275 -12.87 8.88 19.80
N GLU A 276 -12.03 8.43 18.88
CA GLU A 276 -12.46 8.07 17.52
C GLU A 276 -13.46 6.91 17.49
N LYS A 277 -13.34 5.90 18.39
CA LYS A 277 -14.32 4.81 18.50
C LYS A 277 -15.65 5.28 19.12
N GLN A 278 -15.58 6.23 20.05
CA GLN A 278 -16.78 6.83 20.64
C GLN A 278 -17.58 7.60 19.60
N LEU A 279 -16.91 8.34 18.71
CA LEU A 279 -17.57 9.02 17.59
C LEU A 279 -18.24 8.02 16.63
N ASP A 280 -17.58 6.92 16.27
CA ASP A 280 -18.19 5.86 15.45
C ASP A 280 -19.42 5.27 16.17
N SER A 281 -19.35 5.08 17.49
CA SER A 281 -20.47 4.55 18.29
C SER A 281 -21.69 5.49 18.27
N VAL A 282 -21.46 6.81 18.21
CA VAL A 282 -22.52 7.80 18.06
C VAL A 282 -23.11 7.76 16.63
N GLU A 283 -22.27 7.63 15.60
CA GLU A 283 -22.70 7.51 14.21
C GLU A 283 -23.58 6.26 13.99
N ASP A 284 -23.20 5.13 14.59
CA ASP A 284 -23.94 3.87 14.55
C ASP A 284 -25.22 3.88 15.42
N GLY A 285 -25.46 4.96 16.18
CA GLY A 285 -26.58 5.07 17.12
C GLY A 285 -26.47 4.16 18.36
N MET A 286 -25.26 3.63 18.64
CA MET A 286 -24.97 2.83 19.84
C MET A 286 -24.69 3.70 21.07
N ALA A 287 -24.38 4.98 20.88
CA ALA A 287 -24.18 5.98 21.92
C ALA A 287 -24.90 7.29 21.59
N SER A 288 -25.30 8.04 22.61
CA SER A 288 -25.83 9.40 22.46
C SER A 288 -24.73 10.42 22.77
N GLY A 289 -24.54 11.42 21.91
CA GLY A 289 -23.70 12.57 22.22
C GLY A 289 -24.35 13.40 23.34
N SER A 290 -23.84 13.29 24.56
CA SER A 290 -24.20 14.11 25.72
C SER A 290 -23.07 15.03 26.11
#